data_AF-A0A9P5WWH4-F1
#
_entry.id   AF-A0A9P5WWH4-F1
#
_cell.length_a   1.000
_cell.length_b   1.000
_cell.length_c   1.000
_cell.angle_alpha   90.00
_cell.angle_beta   90.00
_cell.angle_gamma   90.00
#
_symmetry.space_group_name_H-M   'P 1'
#
loop_
_entity.id
_entity.type
_entity.pdbx_description
1 polymer ?
#
loop_
_entity_poly.entity_id
_entity_poly.type
_entity_poly.pdbx_seq_one_letter_code
_entity_poly.pdbx_strand_id
1 'polypeptide(L)'
;AALRDVDQAGSLEEALRAVCATTSSLTDNSPFAELDAFYMVIMQRIPPKALPTVLLLCTLLCTSSSYAGGYQRGVMLWSNVLALPEIESQAAYNHLSAVLHVRDHSDSFGPTQFGDTDRPFQHANSATIGELRIHILRRLGGSIYFYHKSFYDFLRDPARSGTFCITSPPIRNAYYKHCLEVLVKCEESYSFQGSEPQLLQRFGRADFRKARRNEAMLFAGHSGFLTNLHWNCHGHSKITHGTQLFHIPRAQFQTRFDVVKFKAAIKQWKECGIIQPYYPNLTARFKSLVSKISQGKVISGLYHIGHGPRSIFWYWEINSKEEYYQEFRAADLAEGERAYREEQFDLWPRDSWR
;
A
#
# COMPACT_ATOMS: atom_id res chain seq x y z
N ALA A 1 -9.53 -37.06 -2.29
CA ALA A 1 -8.94 -36.53 -3.54
C ALA A 1 -9.76 -36.95 -4.77
N ALA A 2 -10.13 -38.22 -4.97
CA ALA A 2 -10.83 -38.68 -6.18
C ALA A 2 -12.36 -38.38 -6.29
N LEU A 3 -12.98 -37.76 -5.29
CA LEU A 3 -14.42 -37.42 -5.30
C LEU A 3 -14.71 -35.94 -5.66
N ARG A 4 -13.67 -35.12 -5.91
CA ARG A 4 -13.82 -33.72 -6.34
C ARG A 4 -13.77 -33.52 -7.86
N ASP A 5 -13.25 -34.48 -8.61
CA ASP A 5 -13.05 -34.35 -10.06
C ASP A 5 -14.32 -34.59 -10.90
N VAL A 6 -15.31 -35.33 -10.36
CA VAL A 6 -16.50 -35.73 -11.13
C VAL A 6 -17.48 -34.58 -11.34
N ASP A 7 -17.63 -33.65 -10.38
CA ASP A 7 -18.48 -32.46 -10.52
C ASP A 7 -17.87 -31.35 -11.39
N GLN A 8 -16.54 -31.27 -11.47
CA GLN A 8 -15.86 -30.28 -12.32
C GLN A 8 -15.89 -30.64 -13.80
N ALA A 9 -15.84 -31.93 -14.14
CA ALA A 9 -15.85 -32.40 -15.53
C ALA A 9 -17.15 -32.05 -16.28
N GLY A 10 -18.31 -32.21 -15.62
CA GLY A 10 -19.60 -31.82 -16.21
C GLY A 10 -19.73 -30.31 -16.43
N SER A 11 -19.18 -29.51 -15.51
CA SER A 11 -19.17 -28.05 -15.62
C SER A 11 -18.31 -27.55 -16.79
N LEU A 12 -17.15 -28.18 -17.04
CA LEU A 12 -16.24 -27.77 -18.10
C LEU A 12 -16.78 -28.12 -19.50
N GLU A 13 -17.34 -29.32 -19.68
CA GLU A 13 -17.88 -29.72 -20.97
C GLU A 13 -19.07 -28.86 -21.39
N GLU A 14 -19.94 -28.51 -20.44
CA GLU A 14 -21.02 -27.54 -20.67
C GLU A 14 -20.49 -26.14 -21.00
N ALA A 15 -19.38 -25.71 -20.38
CA ALA A 15 -18.76 -24.43 -20.70
C ALA A 15 -18.22 -24.43 -22.12
N LEU A 16 -17.53 -25.51 -22.52
CA LEU A 16 -16.99 -25.67 -23.87
C LEU A 16 -18.11 -25.72 -24.91
N ARG A 17 -19.21 -26.43 -24.65
CA ARG A 17 -20.39 -26.44 -25.52
C ARG A 17 -21.02 -25.05 -25.65
N ALA A 18 -21.14 -24.30 -24.55
CA ALA A 18 -21.64 -22.92 -24.57
C ALA A 18 -20.73 -22.00 -25.40
N VAL A 19 -19.41 -22.16 -25.30
CA VAL A 19 -18.45 -21.42 -26.13
C VAL A 19 -18.63 -21.76 -27.60
N CYS A 20 -18.65 -23.05 -27.96
CA CYS A 20 -18.85 -23.48 -29.35
C CYS A 20 -20.16 -22.95 -29.95
N ALA A 21 -21.24 -22.92 -29.18
CA ALA A 21 -22.51 -22.35 -29.62
C ALA A 21 -22.43 -20.83 -29.85
N THR A 22 -21.65 -20.12 -29.02
CA THR A 22 -21.49 -18.66 -29.12
C THR A 22 -20.56 -18.28 -30.28
N THR A 23 -19.45 -19.01 -30.46
CA THR A 23 -18.44 -18.74 -31.50
C THR A 23 -18.90 -19.10 -32.91
N SER A 24 -19.82 -20.06 -33.06
CA SER A 24 -20.40 -20.39 -34.37
C SER A 24 -21.15 -19.21 -35.03
N SER A 25 -21.46 -18.16 -34.26
CA SER A 25 -22.10 -16.93 -34.75
C SER A 25 -21.14 -15.74 -34.96
N LEU A 26 -19.89 -15.85 -34.51
CA LEU A 26 -18.91 -14.78 -34.55
C LEU A 26 -18.07 -14.91 -35.83
N THR A 27 -18.43 -14.15 -36.87
CA THR A 27 -17.65 -14.03 -38.12
C THR A 27 -16.45 -13.08 -38.00
N ASP A 28 -16.03 -12.75 -36.78
CA ASP A 28 -15.14 -11.63 -36.53
C ASP A 28 -13.68 -12.07 -36.36
N ASN A 29 -12.78 -11.40 -37.09
CA ASN A 29 -11.35 -11.74 -37.26
C ASN A 29 -10.48 -11.50 -36.01
N SER A 30 -11.05 -11.50 -34.80
CA SER A 30 -10.28 -11.29 -33.57
C SER A 30 -9.59 -12.59 -33.16
N PRO A 31 -8.24 -12.64 -33.06
CA PRO A 31 -7.49 -13.84 -32.70
C PRO A 31 -7.76 -14.32 -31.26
N PHE A 32 -8.55 -13.58 -30.48
CA PHE A 32 -8.94 -13.92 -29.11
C PHE A 32 -10.45 -14.18 -28.96
N ALA A 33 -11.24 -14.18 -30.04
CA ALA A 33 -12.70 -14.26 -29.96
C ALA A 33 -13.21 -15.47 -29.18
N GLU A 34 -12.67 -16.67 -29.43
CA GLU A 34 -13.10 -17.88 -28.72
C GLU A 34 -12.68 -17.86 -27.25
N LEU A 35 -11.51 -17.29 -26.96
CA LEU A 35 -10.99 -17.16 -25.61
C LEU A 35 -11.78 -16.12 -24.80
N ASP A 36 -12.18 -15.01 -25.43
CA ASP A 36 -13.04 -14.00 -24.83
C ASP A 36 -14.43 -14.55 -24.57
N ALA A 37 -14.99 -15.34 -25.50
CA ALA A 37 -16.24 -16.04 -25.28
C ALA A 37 -16.14 -17.01 -24.09
N PHE A 38 -15.04 -17.76 -23.96
CA PHE A 38 -14.79 -18.63 -22.81
C PHE A 38 -14.69 -17.85 -21.49
N TYR A 39 -13.95 -16.75 -21.46
CA TYR A 39 -13.85 -15.89 -20.28
C TYR A 39 -15.18 -15.24 -19.91
N MET A 40 -15.98 -14.84 -20.90
CA MET A 40 -17.35 -14.35 -20.68
C MET A 40 -18.22 -15.41 -20.01
N VAL A 41 -18.19 -16.66 -20.49
CA VAL A 41 -18.94 -17.77 -19.88
C VAL A 41 -18.51 -18.00 -18.43
N ILE A 42 -17.20 -17.96 -18.14
CA ILE A 42 -16.70 -18.07 -16.76
C ILE A 42 -17.28 -16.95 -15.88
N MET A 43 -17.20 -15.70 -16.33
CA MET A 43 -17.68 -14.55 -15.56
C MET A 43 -19.20 -14.57 -15.36
N GLN A 44 -19.97 -14.98 -16.37
CA GLN A 44 -21.44 -15.07 -16.30
C GLN A 44 -21.95 -16.18 -15.38
N ARG A 45 -21.16 -17.23 -15.17
CA ARG A 45 -21.51 -18.33 -14.24
C ARG A 45 -21.32 -17.97 -12.77
N ILE A 46 -20.64 -16.85 -12.47
CA ILE A 46 -20.46 -16.40 -11.09
C ILE A 46 -21.83 -15.96 -10.54
N PRO A 47 -22.29 -16.52 -9.41
CA PRO A 47 -23.56 -16.12 -8.82
C PRO A 47 -23.64 -14.61 -8.60
N PRO A 48 -24.78 -13.94 -8.87
CA PRO A 48 -24.90 -12.49 -8.73
C PRO A 48 -24.50 -11.96 -7.34
N LYS A 49 -24.72 -12.76 -6.29
CA LYS A 49 -24.32 -12.44 -4.91
C LYS A 49 -22.80 -12.45 -4.70
N ALA A 50 -22.06 -13.30 -5.41
CA ALA A 50 -20.61 -13.44 -5.29
C ALA A 50 -19.84 -12.52 -6.27
N LEU A 51 -20.49 -12.12 -7.37
CA LEU A 51 -19.86 -11.34 -8.44
C LEU A 51 -19.17 -10.05 -7.96
N PRO A 52 -19.74 -9.21 -7.06
CA PRO A 52 -19.06 -8.00 -6.58
C PRO A 52 -17.72 -8.32 -5.91
N THR A 53 -17.69 -9.35 -5.06
CA THR A 53 -16.49 -9.80 -4.36
C THR A 53 -15.45 -10.35 -5.33
N VAL A 54 -15.87 -11.12 -6.34
CA VAL A 54 -14.97 -11.64 -7.37
C VAL A 54 -14.38 -10.52 -8.22
N LEU A 55 -15.17 -9.50 -8.57
CA LEU A 55 -14.68 -8.33 -9.30
C LEU A 55 -13.70 -7.49 -8.45
N LEU A 56 -13.92 -7.36 -7.15
CA LEU A 56 -12.96 -6.74 -6.23
C LEU A 56 -11.64 -7.51 -6.19
N LEU A 57 -11.71 -8.85 -6.08
CA LEU A 57 -10.54 -9.71 -6.16
C LEU A 57 -9.79 -9.52 -7.49
N CYS A 58 -10.49 -9.58 -8.63
CA CYS A 58 -9.89 -9.36 -9.95
C CYS A 58 -9.23 -7.98 -10.04
N THR A 59 -9.89 -6.93 -9.54
CA THR A 59 -9.36 -5.56 -9.52
C THR A 59 -8.08 -5.48 -8.68
N LEU A 60 -8.08 -6.08 -7.50
CA LEU A 60 -6.92 -6.16 -6.61
C LEU A 60 -5.75 -6.92 -7.27
N LEU A 61 -6.07 -8.06 -7.92
CA LEU A 61 -5.10 -8.85 -8.67
C LEU A 61 -4.52 -8.08 -9.87
N CYS A 62 -5.29 -7.22 -10.52
CA CYS A 62 -4.81 -6.47 -11.66
C CYS A 62 -4.10 -5.15 -11.30
N THR A 63 -4.42 -4.54 -10.16
CA THR A 63 -3.90 -3.21 -9.77
C THR A 63 -2.61 -3.26 -8.95
N SER A 64 -2.35 -4.33 -8.21
CA SER A 64 -1.07 -4.45 -7.51
C SER A 64 0.03 -4.72 -8.56
N SER A 65 0.92 -3.75 -8.75
CA SER A 65 1.78 -3.52 -9.93
C SER A 65 2.87 -4.56 -10.23
N SER A 66 2.83 -5.76 -9.67
CA SER A 66 3.90 -6.77 -9.77
C SER A 66 3.70 -7.77 -10.92
N TYR A 67 3.22 -7.33 -12.09
CA TYR A 67 3.12 -8.23 -13.26
C TYR A 67 4.51 -8.59 -13.85
N ALA A 68 5.57 -7.88 -13.45
CA ALA A 68 6.88 -7.99 -14.09
C ALA A 68 7.84 -9.04 -13.50
N GLY A 69 7.47 -9.88 -12.52
CA GLY A 69 8.51 -10.72 -11.89
C GLY A 69 8.11 -11.86 -10.98
N GLY A 70 7.00 -12.56 -11.23
CA GLY A 70 6.74 -13.83 -10.51
C GLY A 70 6.60 -13.70 -8.99
N TYR A 71 6.35 -12.48 -8.48
CA TYR A 71 6.01 -12.26 -7.08
C TYR A 71 4.60 -12.81 -6.82
N GLN A 72 4.59 -14.10 -6.54
CA GLN A 72 3.50 -14.84 -5.92
C GLN A 72 2.87 -14.02 -4.79
N ARG A 73 1.55 -13.85 -4.85
CA ARG A 73 0.82 -13.00 -3.92
C ARG A 73 0.12 -13.86 -2.88
N GLY A 74 0.35 -13.56 -1.60
CA GLY A 74 -0.21 -14.34 -0.50
C GLY A 74 -1.73 -14.38 -0.53
N VAL A 75 -2.32 -15.57 -0.53
CA VAL A 75 -3.78 -15.75 -0.54
C VAL A 75 -4.41 -15.06 0.66
N MET A 76 -3.87 -15.30 1.87
CA MET A 76 -4.39 -14.68 3.10
C MET A 76 -4.29 -13.16 3.09
N LEU A 77 -3.25 -12.58 2.47
CA LEU A 77 -3.15 -11.12 2.35
C LEU A 77 -4.35 -10.56 1.59
N TRP A 78 -4.71 -11.20 0.47
CA TRP A 78 -5.87 -10.76 -0.30
C TRP A 78 -7.19 -11.05 0.38
N SER A 79 -7.33 -12.17 1.08
CA SER A 79 -8.50 -12.43 1.95
C SER A 79 -8.68 -11.30 2.97
N ASN A 80 -7.59 -10.88 3.62
CA ASN A 80 -7.62 -9.80 4.60
C ASN A 80 -7.97 -8.45 3.96
N VAL A 81 -7.38 -8.13 2.79
CA VAL A 81 -7.72 -6.90 2.05
C VAL A 81 -9.16 -6.94 1.55
N LEU A 82 -9.72 -8.10 1.24
CA LEU A 82 -11.13 -8.26 0.90
C LEU A 82 -12.05 -8.28 2.14
N ALA A 83 -11.47 -8.31 3.35
CA ALA A 83 -12.19 -8.46 4.61
C ALA A 83 -13.15 -9.67 4.62
N LEU A 84 -12.73 -10.77 3.99
CA LEU A 84 -13.52 -12.00 3.89
C LEU A 84 -13.01 -13.05 4.87
N PRO A 85 -13.90 -13.84 5.49
CA PRO A 85 -13.54 -15.11 6.09
C PRO A 85 -12.82 -16.01 5.08
N GLU A 86 -12.01 -16.94 5.58
CA GLU A 86 -11.26 -17.89 4.73
C GLU A 86 -12.17 -18.70 3.80
N ILE A 87 -13.31 -19.17 4.32
CA ILE A 87 -14.29 -19.96 3.55
C ILE A 87 -14.86 -19.14 2.39
N GLU A 88 -15.19 -17.87 2.61
CA GLU A 88 -15.73 -16.98 1.57
C GLU A 88 -14.65 -16.60 0.55
N SER A 89 -13.42 -16.40 1.01
CA SER A 89 -12.27 -16.18 0.13
C SER A 89 -12.05 -17.37 -0.79
N GLN A 90 -12.05 -18.58 -0.24
CA GLN A 90 -11.88 -19.81 -1.02
C GLN A 90 -13.01 -20.00 -2.02
N ALA A 91 -14.25 -19.68 -1.65
CA ALA A 91 -15.37 -19.69 -2.58
C ALA A 91 -15.17 -18.71 -3.74
N ALA A 92 -14.70 -17.48 -3.46
CA ALA A 92 -14.39 -16.49 -4.48
C ALA A 92 -13.27 -16.97 -5.44
N TYR A 93 -12.23 -17.65 -4.92
CA TYR A 93 -11.17 -18.23 -5.74
C TYR A 93 -11.68 -19.38 -6.61
N ASN A 94 -12.52 -20.25 -6.05
CA ASN A 94 -13.05 -21.42 -6.75
C ASN A 94 -13.90 -21.03 -7.96
N HIS A 95 -14.64 -19.91 -7.89
CA HIS A 95 -15.38 -19.36 -9.03
C HIS A 95 -14.48 -18.99 -10.22
N LEU A 96 -13.19 -18.76 -9.98
CA LEU A 96 -12.20 -18.42 -10.99
C LEU A 96 -11.14 -19.52 -11.17
N SER A 97 -11.37 -20.72 -10.65
CA SER A 97 -10.38 -21.82 -10.69
C SER A 97 -9.90 -22.20 -12.09
N ALA A 98 -10.70 -21.93 -13.14
CA ALA A 98 -10.30 -22.13 -14.53
C ALA A 98 -9.23 -21.12 -15.03
N VAL A 99 -9.10 -19.96 -14.38
CA VAL A 99 -8.23 -18.85 -14.81
C VAL A 99 -7.29 -18.35 -13.71
N LEU A 100 -7.49 -18.78 -12.46
CA LEU A 100 -6.65 -18.52 -11.31
C LEU A 100 -6.02 -19.81 -10.80
N HIS A 101 -4.70 -19.77 -10.60
CA HIS A 101 -3.98 -20.79 -9.87
C HIS A 101 -3.83 -20.35 -8.42
N VAL A 102 -4.34 -21.18 -7.50
CA VAL A 102 -4.07 -21.08 -6.06
C VAL A 102 -3.10 -22.19 -5.72
N ARG A 103 -1.83 -21.86 -5.52
CA ARG A 103 -0.79 -22.81 -5.16
C ARG A 103 -0.56 -22.80 -3.66
N ASP A 104 -0.83 -23.92 -3.01
CA ASP A 104 -0.34 -24.14 -1.66
C ASP A 104 1.18 -24.38 -1.70
N HIS A 105 1.90 -23.73 -0.79
CA HIS A 105 3.36 -23.86 -0.66
C HIS A 105 3.76 -24.70 0.56
N SER A 106 2.83 -25.51 1.08
CA SER A 106 3.05 -26.42 2.20
C SER A 106 4.27 -27.33 2.04
N ASP A 107 4.62 -27.73 0.80
CA ASP A 107 5.61 -28.80 0.56
C ASP A 107 6.97 -28.36 0.01
N SER A 108 7.14 -27.12 -0.47
CA SER A 108 8.42 -26.68 -1.07
C SER A 108 9.31 -25.96 -0.06
N PHE A 109 9.70 -26.66 1.00
CA PHE A 109 10.84 -26.26 1.82
C PHE A 109 12.13 -26.81 1.22
N GLY A 110 12.79 -26.00 0.38
CA GLY A 110 14.24 -25.99 0.46
C GLY A 110 14.63 -25.42 1.83
N PRO A 111 15.67 -25.93 2.51
CA PRO A 111 16.24 -25.25 3.66
C PRO A 111 16.51 -23.81 3.23
N THR A 112 15.74 -22.89 3.76
CA THR A 112 15.78 -21.51 3.33
C THR A 112 17.16 -20.97 3.64
N GLN A 113 17.78 -20.36 2.63
CA GLN A 113 19.01 -19.56 2.75
C GLN A 113 18.78 -18.26 3.55
N PHE A 114 17.90 -18.28 4.56
CA PHE A 114 17.93 -17.24 5.58
C PHE A 114 19.22 -17.47 6.35
N GLY A 115 20.28 -16.79 5.92
CA GLY A 115 21.53 -16.74 6.65
C GLY A 115 21.22 -16.28 8.06
N ASP A 116 21.38 -17.20 9.01
CA ASP A 116 21.32 -16.97 10.45
C ASP A 116 19.91 -16.66 11.01
N THR A 117 19.12 -17.72 11.24
CA THR A 117 17.83 -17.65 11.97
C THR A 117 17.99 -17.28 13.45
N ASP A 118 19.20 -17.40 13.99
CA ASP A 118 19.50 -17.09 15.38
C ASP A 118 19.73 -15.59 15.60
N ARG A 119 19.83 -14.82 14.51
CA ARG A 119 20.00 -13.39 14.57
C ARG A 119 18.70 -12.71 15.04
N PRO A 120 18.73 -11.88 16.10
CA PRO A 120 17.56 -11.14 16.53
C PRO A 120 17.00 -10.29 15.39
N PHE A 121 15.67 -10.25 15.24
CA PHE A 121 14.98 -9.48 14.19
C PHE A 121 15.43 -8.01 14.10
N GLN A 122 15.85 -7.44 15.23
CA GLN A 122 16.38 -6.08 15.37
C GLN A 122 17.64 -5.82 14.52
N HIS A 123 18.37 -6.88 14.17
CA HIS A 123 19.59 -6.84 13.37
C HIS A 123 19.36 -7.37 11.94
N ALA A 124 18.12 -7.77 11.60
CA ALA A 124 17.79 -8.16 10.23
C ALA A 124 17.89 -6.93 9.33
N ASN A 125 18.69 -7.04 8.27
CA ASN A 125 18.76 -5.97 7.30
C ASN A 125 17.48 -5.93 6.45
N SER A 126 17.40 -4.84 5.72
CA SER A 126 16.42 -4.54 4.70
C SER A 126 15.97 -5.74 3.85
N ALA A 127 16.92 -6.33 3.14
CA ALA A 127 16.71 -7.43 2.21
C ALA A 127 16.18 -8.65 2.96
N THR A 128 16.74 -8.95 4.13
CA THR A 128 16.31 -10.07 4.98
C THR A 128 14.85 -9.91 5.42
N ILE A 129 14.43 -8.70 5.82
CA ILE A 129 13.03 -8.43 6.20
C ILE A 129 12.10 -8.53 4.98
N GLY A 130 12.53 -8.02 3.82
CA GLY A 130 11.78 -8.15 2.56
C GLY A 130 11.57 -9.61 2.16
N GLU A 131 12.63 -10.40 2.18
CA GLU A 131 12.61 -11.84 1.92
C GLU A 131 11.76 -12.59 2.96
N LEU A 132 11.91 -12.27 4.25
CA LEU A 132 11.11 -12.87 5.32
C LEU A 132 9.63 -12.53 5.15
N ARG A 133 9.29 -11.29 4.78
CA ARG A 133 7.91 -10.87 4.48
C ARG A 133 7.35 -11.65 3.30
N ILE A 134 8.08 -11.74 2.19
CA ILE A 134 7.66 -12.52 1.02
C ILE A 134 7.46 -13.99 1.42
N HIS A 135 8.37 -14.54 2.23
CA HIS A 135 8.30 -15.92 2.70
C HIS A 135 7.10 -16.17 3.63
N ILE A 136 6.87 -15.30 4.60
CA ILE A 136 5.70 -15.35 5.48
C ILE A 136 4.41 -15.25 4.64
N LEU A 137 4.35 -14.30 3.70
CA LEU A 137 3.17 -14.14 2.83
C LEU A 137 2.94 -15.35 1.92
N ARG A 138 3.99 -16.03 1.46
CA ARG A 138 3.87 -17.29 0.72
C ARG A 138 3.42 -18.46 1.61
N ARG A 139 3.86 -18.49 2.87
CA ARG A 139 3.45 -19.51 3.86
C ARG A 139 2.01 -19.33 4.33
N LEU A 140 1.54 -18.09 4.44
CA LEU A 140 0.20 -17.76 4.90
C LEU A 140 -0.82 -17.94 3.76
N GLY A 141 -1.25 -19.20 3.57
CA GLY A 141 -2.33 -19.59 2.66
C GLY A 141 -1.91 -19.82 1.21
N GLY A 142 -0.62 -19.82 0.88
CA GLY A 142 -0.13 -20.06 -0.47
C GLY A 142 -0.11 -18.82 -1.35
N SER A 143 -0.07 -19.02 -2.67
CA SER A 143 -0.03 -17.92 -3.65
C SER A 143 -1.13 -17.98 -4.68
N ILE A 144 -1.62 -16.81 -5.10
CA ILE A 144 -2.62 -16.68 -6.17
C ILE A 144 -2.10 -15.86 -7.35
N TYR A 145 -2.36 -16.35 -8.57
CA TYR A 145 -2.02 -15.66 -9.83
C TYR A 145 -2.89 -16.16 -11.00
N PHE A 146 -2.95 -15.38 -12.08
CA PHE A 146 -3.63 -15.80 -13.31
C PHE A 146 -2.83 -16.88 -14.06
N TYR A 147 -3.49 -17.94 -14.52
CA TYR A 147 -2.86 -18.95 -15.40
C TYR A 147 -2.38 -18.31 -16.71
N HIS A 148 -3.17 -17.38 -17.24
CA HIS A 148 -2.94 -16.77 -18.53
C HIS A 148 -2.97 -15.25 -18.44
N LYS A 149 -1.97 -14.60 -19.04
CA LYS A 149 -1.93 -13.15 -19.18
C LYS A 149 -3.16 -12.60 -19.93
N SER A 150 -3.70 -13.37 -20.87
CA SER A 150 -4.85 -12.97 -21.67
C SER A 150 -6.12 -12.72 -20.85
N PHE A 151 -6.33 -13.40 -19.71
CA PHE A 151 -7.48 -13.12 -18.84
C PHE A 151 -7.33 -11.77 -18.11
N TYR A 152 -6.10 -11.44 -17.69
CA TYR A 152 -5.79 -10.11 -17.17
C TYR A 152 -6.04 -9.02 -18.22
N ASP A 153 -5.61 -9.25 -19.47
CA ASP A 153 -5.83 -8.30 -20.57
C ASP A 153 -7.33 -8.16 -20.88
N PHE A 154 -8.07 -9.27 -20.91
CA PHE A 154 -9.54 -9.30 -21.07
C PHE A 154 -10.25 -8.44 -20.03
N LEU A 155 -9.94 -8.61 -18.74
CA LEU A 155 -10.58 -7.87 -17.65
C LEU A 155 -10.33 -6.36 -17.72
N ARG A 156 -9.23 -5.91 -18.33
CA ARG A 156 -8.87 -4.49 -18.41
C ARG A 156 -9.43 -3.78 -19.62
N ASP A 157 -9.80 -4.54 -20.66
CA ASP A 157 -10.30 -4.03 -21.92
C ASP A 157 -11.85 -3.98 -21.90
N PRO A 158 -12.47 -2.79 -21.93
CA PRO A 158 -13.92 -2.66 -21.93
C PRO A 158 -14.58 -3.24 -23.18
N ALA A 159 -13.89 -3.30 -24.32
CA ALA A 159 -14.43 -3.88 -25.55
C ALA A 159 -14.57 -5.40 -25.45
N ARG A 160 -13.70 -6.05 -24.66
CA ARG A 160 -13.67 -7.51 -24.50
C ARG A 160 -14.54 -8.00 -23.36
N SER A 161 -14.45 -7.34 -22.19
CA SER A 161 -15.10 -7.80 -20.96
C SER A 161 -16.42 -7.10 -20.64
N GLY A 162 -16.77 -6.03 -21.36
CA GLY A 162 -18.03 -5.30 -21.19
C GLY A 162 -18.28 -4.89 -19.74
N THR A 163 -19.37 -5.40 -19.15
CA THR A 163 -19.76 -5.10 -17.76
C THR A 163 -18.80 -5.65 -16.71
N PHE A 164 -17.93 -6.59 -17.05
CA PHE A 164 -16.93 -7.16 -16.15
C PHE A 164 -15.60 -6.39 -16.16
N CYS A 165 -15.50 -5.32 -16.95
CA CYS A 165 -14.27 -4.55 -17.10
C CYS A 165 -13.87 -3.84 -15.81
N ILE A 166 -12.78 -4.29 -15.19
CA ILE A 166 -12.32 -3.80 -13.88
C ILE A 166 -11.78 -2.36 -13.92
N THR A 167 -11.51 -1.83 -15.11
CA THR A 167 -11.11 -0.43 -15.30
C THR A 167 -12.31 0.51 -15.43
N SER A 168 -13.53 -0.04 -15.52
CA SER A 168 -14.75 0.76 -15.58
C SER A 168 -14.95 1.60 -14.31
N PRO A 169 -15.51 2.83 -14.43
CA PRO A 169 -15.73 3.70 -13.27
C PRO A 169 -16.54 3.04 -12.14
N PRO A 170 -17.62 2.26 -12.39
CA PRO A 170 -18.37 1.61 -11.33
C PRO A 170 -17.53 0.64 -10.49
N ILE A 171 -16.73 -0.22 -11.14
CA ILE A 171 -15.90 -1.21 -10.44
C ILE A 171 -14.74 -0.53 -9.70
N ARG A 172 -14.10 0.48 -10.29
CA ARG A 172 -13.04 1.25 -9.62
C ARG A 172 -13.54 2.00 -8.39
N ASN A 173 -14.74 2.60 -8.48
CA ASN A 173 -15.36 3.28 -7.35
C ASN A 173 -15.70 2.30 -6.22
N ALA A 174 -16.23 1.11 -6.56
CA ALA A 174 -16.48 0.05 -5.59
C ALA A 174 -15.19 -0.42 -4.91
N TYR A 175 -14.12 -0.62 -5.69
CA TYR A 175 -12.80 -0.97 -5.16
C TYR A 175 -12.22 0.09 -4.24
N TYR A 176 -12.27 1.37 -4.63
CA TYR A 176 -11.79 2.46 -3.79
C TYR A 176 -12.58 2.57 -2.48
N LYS A 177 -13.91 2.49 -2.55
CA LYS A 177 -14.78 2.47 -1.38
C LYS A 177 -14.42 1.32 -0.44
N HIS A 178 -14.24 0.11 -0.99
CA HIS A 178 -13.83 -1.07 -0.21
C HIS A 178 -12.48 -0.86 0.47
N CYS A 179 -11.48 -0.34 -0.23
CA CYS A 179 -10.17 -0.04 0.35
C CYS A 179 -10.28 0.96 1.52
N LEU A 180 -11.11 2.00 1.37
CA LEU A 180 -11.37 2.95 2.44
C LEU A 180 -12.05 2.29 3.64
N GLU A 181 -13.06 1.44 3.42
CA GLU A 181 -13.74 0.71 4.50
C GLU A 181 -12.78 -0.21 5.24
N VAL A 182 -11.89 -0.90 4.53
CA VAL A 182 -10.86 -1.76 5.14
C VAL A 182 -9.83 -0.93 5.89
N LEU A 183 -9.41 0.22 5.35
CA LEU A 183 -8.52 1.14 6.05
C LEU A 183 -9.16 1.63 7.35
N VAL A 184 -10.41 2.09 7.29
CA VAL A 184 -11.19 2.52 8.47
C VAL A 184 -11.31 1.38 9.48
N LYS A 185 -11.68 0.16 9.06
CA LYS A 185 -11.75 -1.01 9.95
C LYS A 185 -10.39 -1.38 10.54
N CYS A 186 -9.31 -1.27 9.77
CA CYS A 186 -7.96 -1.47 10.27
C CYS A 186 -7.64 -0.42 11.33
N GLU A 187 -7.90 0.86 11.06
CA GLU A 187 -7.74 1.96 12.01
C GLU A 187 -8.62 1.78 13.28
N GLU A 188 -9.83 1.24 13.14
CA GLU A 188 -10.72 0.87 14.25
C GLU A 188 -10.19 -0.34 15.05
N SER A 189 -9.59 -1.32 14.37
CA SER A 189 -8.94 -2.49 14.97
C SER A 189 -7.61 -2.12 15.65
N TYR A 190 -6.96 -1.06 15.15
CA TYR A 190 -5.92 -0.29 15.83
C TYR A 190 -6.53 0.83 16.70
N SER A 191 -7.74 0.62 17.21
CA SER A 191 -8.51 1.46 18.13
C SER A 191 -8.06 2.91 18.25
N PHE A 192 -8.52 3.75 17.33
CA PHE A 192 -8.88 5.15 17.60
C PHE A 192 -10.06 5.56 16.70
N GLN A 193 -11.31 5.29 17.13
CA GLN A 193 -12.52 5.52 16.30
C GLN A 193 -13.03 6.99 16.24
N GLY A 194 -13.64 7.38 15.10
CA GLY A 194 -14.64 8.45 14.95
C GLY A 194 -14.19 9.85 14.51
N SER A 195 -14.53 10.29 13.29
CA SER A 195 -14.15 11.55 12.57
C SER A 195 -14.67 12.88 13.12
N GLU A 196 -14.77 12.97 14.42
CA GLU A 196 -15.02 14.18 15.20
C GLU A 196 -13.70 14.77 15.71
N PRO A 197 -13.67 15.95 16.35
CA PRO A 197 -12.57 16.35 17.23
C PRO A 197 -12.10 15.21 18.16
N GLN A 198 -13.00 14.26 18.47
CA GLN A 198 -12.70 13.00 19.13
C GLN A 198 -11.70 12.11 18.36
N LEU A 199 -11.73 12.05 17.01
CA LEU A 199 -10.75 11.34 16.18
C LEU A 199 -9.38 11.93 16.31
N LEU A 200 -9.31 13.26 16.26
CA LEU A 200 -8.04 13.97 16.34
C LEU A 200 -7.47 13.81 17.75
N GLN A 201 -8.29 13.93 18.79
CA GLN A 201 -7.87 13.63 20.17
C GLN A 201 -7.42 12.17 20.34
N ARG A 202 -8.11 11.22 19.69
CA ARG A 202 -7.77 9.80 19.71
C ARG A 202 -6.48 9.51 18.95
N PHE A 203 -6.30 10.10 17.78
CA PHE A 203 -5.05 10.07 17.04
C PHE A 203 -3.88 10.60 17.89
N GLY A 204 -4.08 11.67 18.65
CA GLY A 204 -3.09 12.16 19.63
C GLY A 204 -2.71 11.14 20.72
N ARG A 205 -3.56 10.14 20.99
CA ARG A 205 -3.28 9.05 21.95
C ARG A 205 -2.60 7.83 21.30
N ALA A 206 -2.41 7.84 19.98
CA ALA A 206 -1.75 6.75 19.27
C ALA A 206 -0.32 6.51 19.74
N ASP A 207 0.14 5.27 19.60
CA ASP A 207 1.52 4.91 19.85
C ASP A 207 2.36 5.22 18.61
N PHE A 208 2.69 6.50 18.44
CA PHE A 208 3.48 6.98 17.31
C PHE A 208 4.87 6.35 17.27
N ARG A 209 5.44 5.97 18.41
CA ARG A 209 6.71 5.22 18.45
C ARG A 209 6.56 3.83 17.86
N LYS A 210 5.52 3.10 18.25
CA LYS A 210 5.24 1.76 17.68
C LYS A 210 4.90 1.85 16.20
N ALA A 211 4.07 2.80 15.79
CA ALA A 211 3.76 3.06 14.38
C ALA A 211 5.04 3.35 13.58
N ARG A 212 5.89 4.25 14.10
CA ARG A 212 7.18 4.57 13.49
C ARG A 212 8.11 3.38 13.41
N ARG A 213 8.19 2.55 14.45
CA ARG A 213 8.98 1.31 14.44
C ARG A 213 8.47 0.35 13.36
N ASN A 214 7.15 0.14 13.28
CA ASN A 214 6.55 -0.73 12.27
C ASN A 214 6.82 -0.21 10.86
N GLU A 215 6.64 1.09 10.65
CA GLU A 215 6.87 1.72 9.35
C GLU A 215 8.37 1.68 8.99
N ALA A 216 9.27 1.92 9.95
CA ALA A 216 10.70 1.70 9.78
C ALA A 216 11.04 0.24 9.44
N MET A 217 10.36 -0.75 10.00
CA MET A 217 10.56 -2.17 9.65
C MET A 217 10.05 -2.50 8.24
N LEU A 218 8.87 -1.98 7.85
CA LEU A 218 8.30 -2.18 6.52
C LEU A 218 9.21 -1.62 5.42
N PHE A 219 9.92 -0.53 5.74
CA PHE A 219 10.76 0.20 4.80
C PHE A 219 12.24 0.04 5.02
N ALA A 220 12.68 -0.62 6.10
CA ALA A 220 14.07 -0.99 6.34
C ALA A 220 14.64 -1.63 5.07
N GLY A 221 13.80 -2.41 4.35
CA GLY A 221 13.95 -3.03 3.03
C GLY A 221 14.49 -2.18 1.88
N HIS A 222 14.22 -0.88 1.90
CA HIS A 222 14.46 -0.02 0.75
C HIS A 222 15.65 0.88 1.05
N SER A 223 16.81 0.54 0.48
CA SER A 223 17.97 1.45 0.47
C SER A 223 17.75 2.68 -0.43
N GLY A 224 16.68 2.68 -1.22
CA GLY A 224 16.30 3.76 -2.13
C GLY A 224 15.24 4.70 -1.55
N PHE A 225 14.98 5.76 -2.30
CA PHE A 225 13.91 6.71 -2.01
C PHE A 225 12.56 6.04 -2.18
N LEU A 226 11.71 6.21 -1.17
CA LEU A 226 10.30 5.92 -1.26
C LEU A 226 9.58 7.14 -1.80
N THR A 227 8.57 6.87 -2.59
CA THR A 227 7.78 7.90 -3.22
C THR A 227 6.45 7.96 -2.51
N ASN A 228 6.22 9.04 -1.74
CA ASN A 228 5.06 9.17 -0.86
C ASN A 228 4.26 10.43 -1.19
N LEU A 229 2.96 10.39 -0.91
CA LEU A 229 2.08 11.55 -0.99
C LEU A 229 1.93 12.15 0.41
N HIS A 230 2.37 13.39 0.61
CA HIS A 230 2.14 14.18 1.84
C HIS A 230 1.50 15.50 1.46
N TRP A 231 0.47 15.93 2.19
CA TRP A 231 -0.18 17.22 1.96
C TRP A 231 -0.67 17.42 0.50
N ASN A 232 -1.11 16.34 -0.16
CA ASN A 232 -1.46 16.28 -1.59
C ASN A 232 -0.29 16.55 -2.56
N CYS A 233 0.94 16.53 -2.05
CA CYS A 233 2.15 16.65 -2.84
C CYS A 233 2.90 15.33 -2.87
N HIS A 234 3.41 15.05 -4.06
CA HIS A 234 4.36 13.97 -4.26
C HIS A 234 5.72 14.40 -3.72
N GLY A 235 6.33 13.55 -2.91
CA GLY A 235 7.67 13.78 -2.38
C GLY A 235 8.41 12.47 -2.19
N HIS A 236 9.64 12.61 -1.74
CA HIS A 236 10.52 11.50 -1.46
C HIS A 236 10.57 11.28 0.05
N SER A 237 10.69 10.03 0.46
CA SER A 237 10.92 9.65 1.84
C SER A 237 12.10 8.69 1.90
N LYS A 238 12.85 8.78 3.00
CA LYS A 238 13.96 7.88 3.29
C LYS A 238 13.93 7.56 4.77
N ILE A 239 14.31 6.34 5.14
CA ILE A 239 14.47 5.97 6.54
C ILE A 239 15.95 5.71 6.81
N THR A 240 16.48 6.48 7.75
CA THR A 240 17.89 6.46 8.15
C THR A 240 17.91 6.35 9.67
N HIS A 241 18.53 5.28 10.19
CA HIS A 241 18.69 5.07 11.63
C HIS A 241 17.38 5.17 12.45
N GLY A 242 16.26 4.71 11.87
CA GLY A 242 14.94 4.79 12.52
C GLY A 242 14.27 6.18 12.45
N THR A 243 14.93 7.17 11.85
CA THR A 243 14.38 8.47 11.51
C THR A 243 13.80 8.43 10.10
N GLN A 244 12.54 8.85 9.94
CA GLN A 244 11.99 9.12 8.61
C GLN A 244 12.33 10.55 8.21
N LEU A 245 12.93 10.71 7.04
CA LEU A 245 13.13 11.98 6.36
C LEU A 245 12.13 12.06 5.22
N PHE A 246 11.65 13.27 4.93
CA PHE A 246 10.77 13.50 3.80
C PHE A 246 11.05 14.86 3.17
N HIS A 247 10.98 14.92 1.84
CA HIS A 247 11.28 16.11 1.05
C HIS A 247 10.31 16.25 -0.12
N ILE A 248 9.75 17.45 -0.29
CA ILE A 248 9.02 17.85 -1.49
C ILE A 248 9.96 18.74 -2.32
N PRO A 249 10.36 18.29 -3.52
CA PRO A 249 11.22 19.09 -4.38
C PRO A 249 10.45 20.27 -4.98
N ARG A 250 11.21 21.25 -5.47
CA ARG A 250 10.71 22.50 -6.06
C ARG A 250 9.53 22.36 -7.02
N ALA A 251 9.65 21.45 -7.98
CA ALA A 251 8.62 21.24 -8.99
C ALA A 251 7.25 20.84 -8.38
N GLN A 252 7.25 20.02 -7.34
CA GLN A 252 6.03 19.57 -6.65
C GLN A 252 5.53 20.61 -5.66
N PHE A 253 6.45 21.36 -5.04
CA PHE A 253 6.10 22.44 -4.12
C PHE A 253 5.33 23.55 -4.83
N GLN A 254 5.85 24.06 -5.94
CA GLN A 254 5.25 25.16 -6.70
C GLN A 254 3.84 24.83 -7.23
N THR A 255 3.64 23.58 -7.66
CA THR A 255 2.41 23.18 -8.35
C THR A 255 1.31 22.70 -7.42
N ARG A 256 1.67 22.13 -6.26
CA ARG A 256 0.70 21.43 -5.40
C ARG A 256 0.75 21.79 -3.92
N PHE A 257 1.85 22.34 -3.41
CA PHE A 257 1.98 22.54 -1.96
C PHE A 257 1.25 23.78 -1.49
N ASP A 258 0.15 23.58 -0.79
CA ASP A 258 -0.67 24.64 -0.24
C ASP A 258 -0.23 24.98 1.19
N VAL A 259 0.63 25.99 1.31
CA VAL A 259 1.16 26.47 2.59
C VAL A 259 0.04 26.94 3.53
N VAL A 260 -1.05 27.49 3.01
CA VAL A 260 -2.18 27.98 3.81
C VAL A 260 -2.92 26.79 4.44
N LYS A 261 -3.25 25.77 3.65
CA LYS A 261 -3.86 24.53 4.15
C LYS A 261 -2.96 23.80 5.14
N PHE A 262 -1.66 23.72 4.86
CA PHE A 262 -0.70 23.14 5.79
C PHE A 262 -0.74 23.84 7.15
N LYS A 263 -0.66 25.18 7.18
CA LYS A 263 -0.74 25.96 8.43
C LYS A 263 -2.07 25.77 9.16
N ALA A 264 -3.18 25.69 8.43
CA ALA A 264 -4.49 25.41 9.01
C ALA A 264 -4.53 24.02 9.67
N ALA A 265 -3.95 23.00 9.05
CA ALA A 265 -3.83 21.66 9.62
C ALA A 265 -2.96 21.65 10.90
N ILE A 266 -1.81 22.34 10.90
CA ILE A 266 -0.99 22.50 12.11
C ILE A 266 -1.78 23.14 13.25
N LYS A 267 -2.53 24.21 12.96
CA LYS A 267 -3.39 24.88 13.95
C LYS A 267 -4.43 23.90 14.51
N GLN A 268 -5.13 23.18 13.65
CA GLN A 268 -6.13 22.19 14.04
C GLN A 268 -5.52 21.07 14.90
N TRP A 269 -4.35 20.55 14.54
CA TRP A 269 -3.66 19.50 15.29
C TRP A 269 -3.21 19.97 16.68
N LYS A 270 -2.80 21.24 16.81
CA LYS A 270 -2.52 21.86 18.11
C LYS A 270 -3.77 21.97 18.96
N GLU A 271 -4.85 22.49 18.40
CA GLU A 271 -6.14 22.67 19.09
C GLU A 271 -6.72 21.33 19.56
N CYS A 272 -6.48 20.25 18.81
CA CYS A 272 -6.88 18.90 19.19
C CYS A 272 -5.89 18.17 20.12
N GLY A 273 -4.77 18.80 20.48
CA GLY A 273 -3.75 18.22 21.35
C GLY A 273 -2.94 17.09 20.73
N ILE A 274 -3.03 16.86 19.41
CA ILE A 274 -2.23 15.85 18.70
C ILE A 274 -0.75 16.23 18.75
N ILE A 275 -0.48 17.52 18.51
CA ILE A 275 0.86 18.05 18.52
C ILE A 275 1.01 19.09 19.60
N GLN A 276 2.15 19.04 20.29
CA GLN A 276 2.54 20.04 21.25
C GLN A 276 3.86 20.63 20.78
N PRO A 277 3.98 21.96 20.68
CA PRO A 277 5.26 22.53 20.30
C PRO A 277 6.31 22.12 21.33
N TYR A 278 7.46 21.68 20.84
CA TYR A 278 8.56 21.29 21.70
C TYR A 278 9.50 22.48 21.84
N TYR A 279 9.44 23.10 23.02
CA TYR A 279 10.30 24.21 23.42
C TYR A 279 11.21 23.74 24.58
N PRO A 280 12.23 22.90 24.33
CA PRO A 280 13.26 22.76 25.34
C PRO A 280 13.97 24.11 25.46
N ASN A 281 14.76 24.29 26.52
CA ASN A 281 15.91 25.17 26.46
C ASN A 281 16.77 24.69 25.29
N LEU A 282 16.45 25.17 24.08
CA LEU A 282 17.01 24.70 22.82
C LEU A 282 18.50 24.67 23.05
N THR A 283 19.07 23.47 23.02
CA THR A 283 20.51 23.32 23.10
C THR A 283 21.10 24.33 22.12
N ALA A 284 22.22 24.98 22.47
CA ALA A 284 22.85 25.94 21.57
C ALA A 284 23.00 25.39 20.13
N ARG A 285 23.10 24.05 20.01
CA ARG A 285 23.01 23.26 18.77
C ARG A 285 21.72 23.45 17.97
N PHE A 286 20.53 23.31 18.55
CA PHE A 286 19.29 23.53 17.80
C PHE A 286 19.00 25.01 17.56
N LYS A 287 19.44 25.89 18.47
CA LYS A 287 19.43 27.33 18.22
C LYS A 287 20.20 27.68 16.95
N SER A 288 21.31 27.00 16.63
CA SER A 288 22.03 27.19 15.36
C SER A 288 21.22 26.76 14.13
N LEU A 289 20.41 25.72 14.22
CA LEU A 289 19.55 25.28 13.12
C LEU A 289 18.44 26.31 12.89
N VAL A 290 17.77 26.74 13.97
CA VAL A 290 16.69 27.73 13.97
C VAL A 290 17.20 29.17 13.69
N SER A 291 18.42 29.52 14.10
CA SER A 291 18.98 30.85 13.87
C SER A 291 19.39 31.05 12.42
N LYS A 292 19.86 30.00 11.72
CA LYS A 292 20.07 30.07 10.26
C LYS A 292 18.75 30.31 9.51
N ILE A 293 17.65 29.81 10.05
CA ILE A 293 16.27 29.95 9.52
C ILE A 293 15.73 31.39 9.71
N SER A 294 16.15 32.07 10.78
CA SER A 294 15.67 33.42 11.13
C SER A 294 16.11 34.57 10.20
N GLN A 295 16.96 34.31 9.20
CA GLN A 295 17.33 35.30 8.17
C GLN A 295 16.24 35.52 7.08
N GLY A 296 15.00 35.07 7.33
CA GLY A 296 13.82 35.81 6.86
C GLY A 296 12.92 35.17 5.80
N LYS A 297 13.10 33.90 5.40
CA LYS A 297 12.16 33.23 4.46
C LYS A 297 11.87 31.76 4.73
N VAL A 298 12.47 31.18 5.77
CA VAL A 298 12.20 29.81 6.19
C VAL A 298 11.27 29.87 7.39
N ILE A 299 10.15 29.14 7.31
CA ILE A 299 9.29 28.88 8.46
C ILE A 299 9.49 27.43 8.87
N SER A 300 9.60 27.18 10.17
CA SER A 300 9.79 25.83 10.69
C SER A 300 9.00 25.60 11.96
N GLY A 301 8.87 24.33 12.34
CA GLY A 301 8.24 23.94 13.58
C GLY A 301 8.77 22.61 14.09
N LEU A 302 8.98 22.53 15.39
CA LEU A 302 9.36 21.31 16.11
C LEU A 302 8.27 20.97 17.12
N TYR A 303 7.77 19.74 17.01
CA TYR A 303 6.62 19.27 17.77
C TYR A 303 6.89 17.90 18.39
N HIS A 304 6.30 17.66 19.55
CA HIS A 304 5.91 16.30 19.91
C HIS A 304 4.63 15.95 19.16
N ILE A 305 4.60 14.79 18.50
CA ILE A 305 3.37 14.18 18.04
C ILE A 305 3.00 13.08 19.03
N GLY A 306 1.80 13.17 19.57
CA GLY A 306 1.25 12.25 20.56
C GLY A 306 1.64 12.56 22.01
N HIS A 307 1.35 11.64 22.93
CA HIS A 307 1.48 11.88 24.37
C HIS A 307 2.52 10.98 25.06
N GLY A 308 3.32 11.59 25.95
CA GLY A 308 4.21 10.90 26.87
C GLY A 308 5.20 9.95 26.17
N PRO A 309 5.43 8.72 26.69
CA PRO A 309 6.41 7.79 26.15
C PRO A 309 6.05 7.22 24.77
N ARG A 310 4.83 7.49 24.28
CA ARG A 310 4.32 7.09 22.97
C ARG A 310 4.56 8.14 21.88
N SER A 311 5.04 9.32 22.27
CA SER A 311 5.27 10.43 21.37
C SER A 311 6.54 10.27 20.54
N ILE A 312 6.55 10.91 19.38
CA ILE A 312 7.73 11.11 18.54
C ILE A 312 7.98 12.61 18.37
N PHE A 313 9.19 12.95 17.94
CA PHE A 313 9.53 14.29 17.48
C PHE A 313 9.21 14.42 16.00
N TRP A 314 8.63 15.55 15.63
CA TRP A 314 8.40 15.96 14.26
C TRP A 314 8.91 17.37 14.04
N TYR A 315 9.90 17.47 13.18
CA TYR A 315 10.40 18.74 12.68
C TYR A 315 9.97 18.91 11.23
N TRP A 316 9.57 20.11 10.86
CA TRP A 316 9.38 20.48 9.46
C TRP A 316 9.91 21.88 9.21
N GLU A 317 10.27 22.14 7.96
CA GLU A 317 10.59 23.47 7.45
C GLU A 317 10.05 23.67 6.04
N ILE A 318 9.66 24.91 5.77
CA ILE A 318 9.23 25.39 4.46
C ILE A 318 10.11 26.59 4.12
N ASN A 319 10.76 26.52 2.97
CA ASN A 319 11.49 27.64 2.41
C ASN A 319 10.73 28.15 1.18
N SER A 320 10.04 29.27 1.30
CA SER A 320 9.25 29.82 0.18
C SER A 320 10.11 30.40 -0.94
N LYS A 321 11.40 30.68 -0.70
CA LYS A 321 12.32 31.24 -1.71
C LYS A 321 12.91 30.14 -2.58
N GLU A 322 13.41 29.11 -1.91
CA GLU A 322 13.97 27.91 -2.56
C GLU A 322 12.87 26.90 -2.93
N GLU A 323 11.62 27.22 -2.55
CA GLU A 323 10.39 26.52 -2.91
C GLU A 323 10.43 25.03 -2.52
N TYR A 324 10.75 24.72 -1.28
CA TYR A 324 10.74 23.33 -0.80
C TYR A 324 10.04 23.16 0.55
N TYR A 325 9.69 21.90 0.81
CA TYR A 325 9.30 21.39 2.12
C TYR A 325 10.22 20.23 2.51
N GLN A 326 10.65 20.20 3.76
CA GLN A 326 11.41 19.09 4.33
C GLN A 326 10.93 18.80 5.75
N GLU A 327 10.97 17.54 6.16
CA GLU A 327 10.65 17.14 7.53
C GLU A 327 11.47 15.93 7.99
N PHE A 328 11.54 15.75 9.31
CA PHE A 328 11.88 14.48 9.90
C PHE A 328 10.90 14.06 10.99
N ARG A 329 10.77 12.74 11.17
CA ARG A 329 10.02 12.10 12.26
C ARG A 329 10.89 11.07 12.96
N ALA A 330 11.09 11.22 14.27
CA ALA A 330 12.01 10.38 15.04
C ALA A 330 11.52 10.13 16.47
N ALA A 331 11.76 8.93 17.01
CA ALA A 331 11.45 8.65 18.42
C ALA A 331 12.45 9.30 19.39
N ASP A 332 13.68 9.52 18.93
CA ASP A 332 14.77 10.22 19.61
C ASP A 332 15.13 11.48 18.81
N LEU A 333 15.15 12.63 19.49
CA LEU A 333 15.38 13.91 18.82
C LEU A 333 16.83 14.05 18.34
N ALA A 334 17.81 13.62 19.13
CA ALA A 334 19.22 13.75 18.78
C ALA A 334 19.56 12.90 17.55
N GLU A 335 18.95 11.72 17.44
CA GLU A 335 19.00 10.87 16.26
C GLU A 335 18.36 11.55 15.04
N GLY A 336 17.15 12.10 15.21
CA GLY A 336 16.45 12.81 14.15
C GLY A 336 17.24 14.00 13.60
N GLU A 337 17.80 14.79 14.51
CA GLU A 337 18.68 15.92 14.18
C GLU A 337 19.97 15.52 13.47
N ARG A 338 20.57 14.40 13.88
CA ARG A 338 21.79 13.90 13.25
C ARG A 338 21.47 13.45 11.82
N ALA A 339 20.47 12.58 11.66
CA ALA A 339 20.04 12.08 10.36
C ALA A 339 19.64 13.23 9.42
N TYR A 340 18.88 14.22 9.90
CA TYR A 340 18.47 15.37 9.09
C TYR A 340 19.64 16.23 8.59
N ARG A 341 20.69 16.40 9.42
CA ARG A 341 21.86 17.23 9.05
C ARG A 341 22.84 16.51 8.14
N GLU A 342 23.01 15.21 8.35
CA GLU A 342 23.88 14.37 7.52
C GLU A 342 23.27 14.12 6.14
N GLU A 343 21.95 14.25 6.02
CA GLU A 343 21.25 14.07 4.76
C GLU A 343 21.48 15.24 3.78
N GLN A 344 21.81 14.89 2.55
CA GLN A 344 22.03 15.85 1.46
C GLN A 344 20.79 15.87 0.57
N PHE A 345 19.74 16.58 1.01
CA PHE A 345 18.45 16.65 0.30
C PHE A 345 18.58 17.11 -1.16
N ASP A 346 19.59 17.91 -1.50
CA ASP A 346 19.84 18.38 -2.86
C ASP A 346 20.25 17.27 -3.84
N LEU A 347 20.76 16.15 -3.31
CA LEU A 347 21.11 14.96 -4.08
C LEU A 347 19.93 13.99 -4.24
N TRP A 348 18.78 14.29 -3.63
CA TRP A 348 17.59 13.47 -3.82
C TRP A 348 17.09 13.60 -5.26
N PRO A 349 16.53 12.54 -5.86
CA PRO A 349 16.09 12.54 -7.24
C PRO A 349 15.11 13.69 -7.49
N ARG A 350 15.42 14.55 -8.47
CA ARG A 350 14.54 15.67 -8.85
C ARG A 350 13.38 15.21 -9.74
N ASP A 351 13.63 14.17 -10.55
CA ASP A 351 12.80 13.84 -11.71
C ASP A 351 12.41 12.35 -11.81
N SER A 352 12.40 11.59 -10.71
CA SER A 352 12.04 10.15 -10.77
C SER A 352 10.54 9.88 -11.03
N TRP A 353 9.84 10.84 -11.66
CA TRP A 353 8.40 10.84 -11.93
C TRP A 353 8.07 10.78 -13.42
N ARG A 354 9.08 10.60 -14.29
CA ARG A 354 8.85 10.34 -15.72
C ARG A 354 8.76 8.87 -16.00
#